data_AF-A0A966Q073-F1
#
_entry.id   AF-A0A966Q073-F1
#
_cell.length_a   1.000
_cell.length_b   1.000
_cell.length_c   1.000
_cell.angle_alpha   90.00
_cell.angle_beta   90.00
_cell.angle_gamma   90.00
#
_symmetry.space_group_name_H-M   'P 1'
#
loop_
_entity.id
_entity.type
_entity.pdbx_description
1 polymer ?
#
loop_
_entity_poly.entity_id
_entity_poly.type
_entity_poly.pdbx_seq_one_letter_code
_entity_poly.pdbx_strand_id
1 'polypeptide(L)'
;STTGAVTLAGTLATTNGGTGLTSFTANGAVYATSTSALTTGTLPVGAGGTGQTTTTGAFNALSPITSTGDLIIGNGVNSATRLGIGTNGYILTSNGTTATWAAAPASMIYPGAGIAVSTGSAWSTSLTAPSGAIVGTSDTQTLTNKRINPRVSSTTTAASVTPDISSYDQYCFTAQASNITFNAPTGTPVDGNKLLFRVKGTSSTWTITWNAAYQANNIALPTSLVIGTTNYYGFIYNADTSKWDLVAVA
;
A
#
# COMPACT_ATOMS: atom_id res chain seq x y z
N SER A 1 82.34 3.21 -34.59
CA SER A 1 81.56 4.37 -35.10
C SER A 1 81.83 5.52 -34.15
N THR A 2 82.43 6.68 -34.49
CA THR A 2 82.08 7.67 -35.55
C THR A 2 80.63 8.16 -35.38
N THR A 3 80.33 9.45 -35.21
CA THR A 3 81.11 10.67 -35.53
C THR A 3 80.71 11.88 -34.65
N GLY A 4 81.52 12.95 -34.64
CA GLY A 4 81.24 14.19 -33.88
C GLY A 4 80.23 15.15 -34.55
N ALA A 5 79.90 16.30 -33.98
CA ALA A 5 80.51 16.94 -32.80
C ALA A 5 79.50 17.26 -31.68
N VAL A 6 80.00 17.27 -30.43
CA VAL A 6 79.32 17.72 -29.22
C VAL A 6 80.30 18.61 -28.48
N THR A 7 79.99 19.90 -28.30
CA THR A 7 80.86 20.80 -27.51
C THR A 7 80.05 21.83 -26.74
N LEU A 8 80.08 21.72 -25.41
CA LEU A 8 79.32 22.51 -24.46
C LEU A 8 80.30 23.16 -23.46
N ALA A 9 80.06 24.42 -23.09
CA ALA A 9 80.40 24.95 -21.76
C ALA A 9 79.18 24.89 -20.79
N GLY A 10 78.00 24.54 -21.34
CA GLY A 10 76.70 24.28 -20.70
C GLY A 10 75.71 23.83 -21.79
N THR A 11 74.65 23.04 -21.56
CA THR A 11 74.21 22.35 -20.34
C THR A 11 74.03 20.85 -20.65
N LEU A 12 74.90 19.89 -20.27
CA LEU A 12 75.64 19.62 -19.04
C LEU A 12 74.82 18.76 -18.06
N ALA A 13 75.29 18.61 -16.83
CA ALA A 13 75.12 17.37 -16.08
C ALA A 13 73.79 17.22 -15.34
N THR A 14 72.95 16.29 -15.80
CA THR A 14 72.11 15.48 -14.90
C THR A 14 72.98 14.57 -14.05
N THR A 15 73.83 13.83 -14.77
CA THR A 15 75.25 13.55 -14.41
C THR A 15 76.13 13.58 -15.68
N ASN A 16 75.61 14.13 -16.79
CA ASN A 16 76.04 14.07 -18.21
C ASN A 16 75.39 12.96 -19.08
N GLY A 17 74.29 12.36 -18.62
CA GLY A 17 73.20 11.88 -19.48
C GLY A 17 72.13 12.97 -19.64
N GLY A 18 72.51 14.10 -20.25
CA GLY A 18 71.90 15.40 -20.02
C GLY A 18 70.42 15.57 -20.41
N THR A 19 69.68 16.30 -19.59
CA THR A 19 68.27 16.73 -19.80
C THR A 19 68.12 18.26 -19.81
N GLY A 20 69.22 19.01 -19.85
CA GLY A 20 69.21 20.47 -19.66
C GLY A 20 69.10 20.94 -18.19
N LEU A 21 69.27 20.04 -17.22
CA LEU A 21 69.25 20.31 -15.77
C LEU A 21 70.64 20.07 -15.14
N THR A 22 70.85 20.61 -13.93
CA THR A 22 72.09 20.47 -13.14
C THR A 22 72.03 19.43 -12.02
N SER A 23 70.83 18.98 -11.65
CA SER A 23 70.57 17.94 -10.64
C SER A 23 69.15 17.39 -10.79
N PHE A 24 68.82 16.29 -10.11
CA PHE A 24 67.44 15.80 -9.95
C PHE A 24 66.89 16.09 -8.55
N THR A 25 65.58 16.32 -8.46
CA THR A 25 64.88 16.41 -7.17
C THR A 25 64.76 15.01 -6.57
N ALA A 26 65.29 14.79 -5.37
CA ALA A 26 65.20 13.50 -4.69
C ALA A 26 63.73 13.09 -4.50
N ASN A 27 63.39 11.85 -4.89
CA ASN A 27 62.02 11.31 -4.95
C ASN A 27 61.06 12.07 -5.90
N GLY A 28 61.57 12.95 -6.75
CA GLY A 28 60.81 13.62 -7.81
C GLY A 28 60.82 12.83 -9.13
N ALA A 29 59.83 13.09 -9.98
CA ALA A 29 59.83 12.66 -11.37
C ALA A 29 60.64 13.63 -12.24
N VAL A 30 61.13 13.16 -13.38
CA VAL A 30 61.63 14.01 -14.48
C VAL A 30 60.53 14.09 -15.54
N TYR A 31 60.14 15.30 -15.95
CA TYR A 31 59.04 15.50 -16.89
C TYR A 31 59.23 16.74 -17.76
N ALA A 32 58.56 16.76 -18.92
CA ALA A 32 58.63 17.88 -19.86
C ALA A 32 57.74 19.06 -19.44
N THR A 33 58.26 20.27 -19.56
CA THR A 33 57.51 21.53 -19.40
C THR A 33 57.25 22.22 -20.74
N SER A 34 57.95 21.83 -21.80
CA SER A 34 57.70 22.20 -23.19
C SER A 34 58.22 21.10 -24.11
N THR A 35 58.09 21.29 -25.43
CA THR A 35 58.67 20.39 -26.45
C THR A 35 60.21 20.28 -26.39
N SER A 36 60.90 21.21 -25.71
CA SER A 36 62.36 21.28 -25.68
C SER A 36 62.94 21.48 -24.27
N ALA A 37 62.14 21.36 -23.20
CA ALA A 37 62.58 21.58 -21.82
C ALA A 37 62.06 20.49 -20.89
N LEU A 38 62.96 19.96 -20.05
CA LEU A 38 62.67 19.03 -18.97
C LEU A 38 62.86 19.74 -17.62
N THR A 39 62.10 19.31 -16.60
CA THR A 39 62.28 19.69 -15.20
C THR A 39 62.21 18.46 -14.30
N THR A 40 62.44 18.65 -13.01
CA THR A 40 62.45 17.57 -12.02
C THR A 40 61.84 18.01 -10.69
N GLY A 41 60.89 17.22 -10.18
CA GLY A 41 60.13 17.57 -8.98
C GLY A 41 58.87 16.73 -8.84
N THR A 42 57.90 17.23 -8.08
CA THR A 42 56.60 16.57 -7.94
C THR A 42 55.85 16.59 -9.28
N LEU A 43 55.53 15.42 -9.83
CA LEU A 43 54.91 15.30 -11.15
C LEU A 43 53.51 15.97 -11.15
N PRO A 44 53.27 17.02 -11.95
CA PRO A 44 51.98 17.72 -11.97
C PRO A 44 50.88 16.91 -12.67
N VAL A 45 49.63 17.26 -12.41
CA VAL A 45 48.44 16.60 -13.01
C VAL A 45 48.49 16.62 -14.54
N GLY A 46 48.91 17.74 -15.16
CA GLY A 46 49.09 17.86 -16.60
C GLY A 46 50.17 16.95 -17.21
N ALA A 47 51.01 16.34 -16.38
CA ALA A 47 52.01 15.33 -16.77
C ALA A 47 51.66 13.92 -16.25
N GLY A 48 50.40 13.69 -15.85
CA GLY A 48 49.92 12.40 -15.36
C GLY A 48 50.17 12.11 -13.87
N GLY A 49 50.68 13.07 -13.10
CA GLY A 49 50.87 12.96 -11.66
C GLY A 49 49.71 13.56 -10.85
N THR A 50 50.01 13.95 -9.61
CA THR A 50 49.05 14.62 -8.70
C THR A 50 49.48 16.03 -8.28
N GLY A 51 50.73 16.41 -8.56
CA GLY A 51 51.36 17.64 -8.06
C GLY A 51 51.66 17.64 -6.55
N GLN A 52 51.50 16.50 -5.86
CA GLN A 52 51.56 16.43 -4.39
C GLN A 52 52.52 15.33 -3.88
N THR A 53 53.12 15.57 -2.71
CA THR A 53 54.12 14.67 -2.07
C THR A 53 53.56 13.85 -0.90
N THR A 54 52.29 14.03 -0.54
CA THR A 54 51.62 13.26 0.52
C THR A 54 50.40 12.54 -0.05
N THR A 55 50.01 11.40 0.54
CA THR A 55 48.82 10.63 0.14
C THR A 55 47.54 11.47 0.23
N THR A 56 47.35 12.20 1.33
CA THR A 56 46.19 13.11 1.50
C THR A 56 46.20 14.24 0.48
N GLY A 57 47.36 14.87 0.24
CA GLY A 57 47.47 15.90 -0.81
C GLY A 57 47.14 15.33 -2.18
N ALA A 58 47.73 14.19 -2.55
CA ALA A 58 47.53 13.53 -3.83
C ALA A 58 46.07 13.14 -4.07
N PHE A 59 45.38 12.62 -3.04
CA PHE A 59 43.95 12.34 -3.11
C PHE A 59 43.15 13.64 -3.27
N ASN A 60 43.42 14.67 -2.47
CA ASN A 60 42.71 15.95 -2.56
C ASN A 60 42.91 16.66 -3.91
N ALA A 61 44.07 16.52 -4.55
CA ALA A 61 44.36 17.13 -5.84
C ALA A 61 43.61 16.49 -7.02
N LEU A 62 43.12 15.25 -6.87
CA LEU A 62 42.33 14.54 -7.88
C LEU A 62 40.86 14.31 -7.45
N SER A 63 40.51 14.61 -6.20
CA SER A 63 39.18 14.41 -5.65
C SER A 63 38.22 15.50 -6.11
N PRO A 64 36.99 15.16 -6.56
CA PRO A 64 35.98 16.15 -6.94
C PRO A 64 35.21 16.72 -5.72
N ILE A 65 35.58 16.33 -4.49
CA ILE A 65 34.91 16.74 -3.24
C ILE A 65 35.20 18.21 -2.93
N THR A 66 34.17 18.99 -2.59
CA THR A 66 34.30 20.42 -2.26
C THR A 66 33.70 20.80 -0.91
N SER A 67 32.92 19.91 -0.28
CA SER A 67 32.21 20.13 0.97
C SER A 67 32.17 18.87 1.83
N THR A 68 32.10 19.05 3.15
CA THR A 68 31.96 17.95 4.11
C THR A 68 30.67 17.16 3.83
N GLY A 69 30.80 15.83 3.73
CA GLY A 69 29.67 14.92 3.49
C GLY A 69 29.33 14.68 2.01
N ASP A 70 30.04 15.31 1.07
CA ASP A 70 29.95 14.96 -0.34
C ASP A 70 30.38 13.48 -0.58
N LEU A 71 29.87 12.88 -1.65
CA LEU A 71 30.20 11.53 -2.09
C LEU A 71 30.88 11.56 -3.47
N ILE A 72 31.89 10.72 -3.64
CA ILE A 72 32.49 10.42 -4.95
C ILE A 72 31.66 9.28 -5.57
N ILE A 73 31.03 9.52 -6.72
CA ILE A 73 30.17 8.56 -7.42
C ILE A 73 30.65 8.33 -8.86
N GLY A 74 30.43 7.13 -9.39
CA GLY A 74 30.74 6.83 -10.80
C GLY A 74 29.84 7.60 -11.77
N ASN A 75 30.39 8.04 -12.90
CA ASN A 75 29.68 8.81 -13.93
C ASN A 75 29.38 8.03 -15.22
N GLY A 76 29.62 6.70 -15.23
CA GLY A 76 29.37 5.83 -16.38
C GLY A 76 30.43 5.85 -17.49
N VAL A 77 31.47 6.69 -17.40
CA VAL A 77 32.55 6.78 -18.42
C VAL A 77 33.94 6.46 -17.83
N ASN A 78 34.02 5.38 -17.03
CA ASN A 78 35.23 4.96 -16.30
C ASN A 78 35.88 6.08 -15.45
N SER A 79 35.04 6.96 -14.92
CA SER A 79 35.44 8.16 -14.19
C SER A 79 34.45 8.43 -13.04
N ALA A 80 34.79 9.41 -12.21
CA ALA A 80 34.02 9.79 -11.04
C ALA A 80 33.58 11.25 -11.09
N THR A 81 32.49 11.55 -10.39
CA THR A 81 31.97 12.90 -10.19
C THR A 81 31.53 13.09 -8.75
N ARG A 82 31.27 14.33 -8.37
CA ARG A 82 30.77 14.71 -7.05
C ARG A 82 29.24 14.61 -7.01
N LEU A 83 28.72 13.80 -6.09
CA LEU A 83 27.39 14.00 -5.55
C LEU A 83 27.52 14.82 -4.28
N GLY A 84 26.97 16.04 -4.27
CA GLY A 84 27.03 16.89 -3.09
C GLY A 84 26.26 16.29 -1.90
N ILE A 85 26.61 16.66 -0.67
CA ILE A 85 25.82 16.28 0.53
C ILE A 85 24.34 16.64 0.34
N GLY A 86 23.44 15.74 0.76
CA GLY A 86 22.00 15.94 0.67
C GLY A 86 21.46 16.97 1.65
N THR A 87 20.33 17.59 1.31
CA THR A 87 19.55 18.41 2.25
C THR A 87 19.15 17.59 3.48
N ASN A 88 19.09 18.23 4.67
CA ASN A 88 18.63 17.56 5.88
C ASN A 88 17.24 16.91 5.66
N GLY A 89 17.06 15.67 6.12
CA GLY A 89 15.85 14.88 5.88
C GLY A 89 15.80 14.15 4.53
N TYR A 90 16.86 14.19 3.71
CA TYR A 90 16.97 13.38 2.49
C TYR A 90 17.79 12.11 2.76
N ILE A 91 17.45 11.03 2.05
CA ILE A 91 18.15 9.74 2.04
C ILE A 91 18.80 9.50 0.67
N LEU A 92 19.91 8.74 0.67
CA LEU A 92 20.54 8.32 -0.57
C LEU A 92 19.75 7.16 -1.19
N THR A 93 19.35 7.31 -2.44
CA THR A 93 18.60 6.32 -3.21
C THR A 93 19.28 6.08 -4.56
N SER A 94 18.81 5.09 -5.32
CA SER A 94 19.17 4.92 -6.72
C SER A 94 18.00 5.32 -7.61
N ASN A 95 18.27 6.07 -8.68
CA ASN A 95 17.31 6.35 -9.74
C ASN A 95 17.40 5.35 -10.92
N GLY A 96 18.12 4.24 -10.73
CA GLY A 96 18.40 3.24 -11.76
C GLY A 96 19.58 3.57 -12.68
N THR A 97 20.09 4.82 -12.66
CA THR A 97 21.28 5.25 -13.41
C THR A 97 22.44 5.59 -12.47
N THR A 98 22.17 6.27 -11.36
CA THR A 98 23.18 6.69 -10.38
C THR A 98 22.56 6.85 -8.98
N ALA A 99 23.41 7.17 -8.00
CA ALA A 99 22.98 7.53 -6.66
C ALA A 99 22.46 8.97 -6.61
N THR A 100 21.31 9.18 -5.99
CA THR A 100 20.61 10.47 -5.91
C THR A 100 20.01 10.68 -4.53
N TRP A 101 19.89 11.93 -4.09
CA TRP A 101 19.14 12.24 -2.87
C TRP A 101 17.64 12.32 -3.15
N ALA A 102 16.84 11.61 -2.36
CA ALA A 102 15.39 11.74 -2.33
C ALA A 102 14.95 12.13 -0.91
N ALA A 103 13.83 12.85 -0.78
CA ALA A 103 13.26 13.12 0.54
C ALA A 103 12.97 11.79 1.25
N ALA A 104 13.27 11.71 2.55
CA ALA A 104 12.90 10.54 3.34
C ALA A 104 11.37 10.36 3.27
N PRO A 105 10.85 9.12 3.12
CA PRO A 105 9.42 8.89 3.23
C PRO A 105 8.94 9.33 4.61
N ALA A 106 7.73 9.87 4.68
CA ALA A 106 7.10 10.17 5.96
C ALA A 106 7.01 8.87 6.78
N SER A 107 7.58 8.87 7.98
CA SER A 107 7.45 7.73 8.90
C SER A 107 5.98 7.42 9.12
N MET A 108 5.59 6.15 8.97
CA MET A 108 4.24 5.71 9.27
C MET A 108 4.08 5.66 10.80
N ILE A 109 3.63 6.77 11.40
CA ILE A 109 3.56 6.96 12.86
C ILE A 109 2.42 6.10 13.42
N TYR A 110 2.76 5.07 14.20
CA TYR A 110 1.77 4.20 14.84
C TYR A 110 0.77 5.04 15.65
N PRO A 111 -0.55 4.84 15.43
CA PRO A 111 -1.55 5.56 16.20
C PRO A 111 -1.43 5.17 17.68
N GLY A 112 -1.45 6.16 18.57
CA GLY A 112 -1.31 5.92 20.01
C GLY A 112 -2.45 5.08 20.62
N ALA A 113 -3.59 5.00 19.94
CA ALA A 113 -4.71 4.10 20.25
C ALA A 113 -5.65 3.96 19.04
N GLY A 114 -6.53 2.95 19.08
CA GLY A 114 -7.63 2.76 18.11
C GLY A 114 -7.33 1.76 16.99
N ILE A 115 -8.20 1.75 15.98
CA ILE A 115 -8.07 0.94 14.77
C ILE A 115 -7.44 1.80 13.67
N ALA A 116 -6.24 1.40 13.22
CA ALA A 116 -5.51 2.09 12.17
C ALA A 116 -6.28 2.06 10.83
N VAL A 117 -6.40 3.21 10.18
CA VAL A 117 -7.04 3.35 8.85
C VAL A 117 -5.96 3.68 7.83
N SER A 118 -5.61 2.73 6.97
CA SER A 118 -4.64 2.96 5.90
C SER A 118 -5.26 3.75 4.74
N THR A 119 -4.52 4.74 4.24
CA THR A 119 -4.83 5.47 3.00
C THR A 119 -3.93 5.03 1.83
N GLY A 120 -3.23 3.91 1.97
CA GLY A 120 -2.23 3.41 1.00
C GLY A 120 -0.86 4.08 1.14
N SER A 121 -0.81 5.39 1.40
CA SER A 121 0.45 6.15 1.57
C SER A 121 0.71 6.64 2.99
N ALA A 122 -0.27 6.55 3.90
CA ALA A 122 -0.18 6.94 5.30
C ALA A 122 -1.26 6.22 6.14
N TRP A 123 -1.30 6.53 7.44
CA TRP A 123 -2.47 6.29 8.28
C TRP A 123 -3.28 7.59 8.43
N SER A 124 -4.60 7.48 8.36
CA SER A 124 -5.53 8.56 8.71
C SER A 124 -5.75 8.61 10.23
N THR A 125 -6.61 9.51 10.69
CA THR A 125 -7.18 9.46 12.05
C THR A 125 -7.75 8.07 12.31
N SER A 126 -7.27 7.41 13.36
CA SER A 126 -7.74 6.07 13.71
C SER A 126 -9.18 6.10 14.21
N LEU A 127 -9.93 5.04 13.89
CA LEU A 127 -11.26 4.86 14.45
C LEU A 127 -11.15 4.44 15.91
N THR A 128 -12.07 4.91 16.76
CA THR A 128 -12.17 4.43 18.14
C THR A 128 -12.45 2.93 18.13
N ALA A 129 -11.51 2.15 18.68
CA ALA A 129 -11.72 0.72 18.86
C ALA A 129 -12.85 0.46 19.87
N PRO A 130 -13.56 -0.69 19.77
CA PRO A 130 -14.34 -1.19 20.89
C PRO A 130 -13.46 -1.29 22.16
N SER A 131 -14.06 -1.16 23.34
CA SER A 131 -13.36 -1.42 24.61
C SER A 131 -13.04 -2.90 24.87
N GLY A 132 -13.51 -3.79 23.98
CA GLY A 132 -13.21 -5.23 23.96
C GLY A 132 -12.73 -5.67 22.58
N ALA A 133 -12.91 -6.95 22.25
CA ALA A 133 -12.46 -7.52 20.98
C ALA A 133 -13.15 -6.89 19.75
N ILE A 134 -12.43 -6.87 18.63
CA ILE A 134 -12.98 -6.61 17.30
C ILE A 134 -13.59 -7.90 16.77
N VAL A 135 -14.78 -7.82 16.18
CA VAL A 135 -15.48 -8.99 15.63
C VAL A 135 -14.85 -9.38 14.30
N GLY A 136 -14.35 -10.62 14.22
CA GLY A 136 -13.79 -11.26 13.04
C GLY A 136 -14.80 -12.17 12.34
N THR A 137 -14.41 -12.74 11.19
CA THR A 137 -15.28 -13.58 10.35
C THR A 137 -15.06 -15.09 10.52
N SER A 138 -13.95 -15.51 11.15
CA SER A 138 -13.57 -16.91 11.31
C SER A 138 -13.60 -17.39 12.77
N ASP A 139 -13.44 -16.47 13.73
CA ASP A 139 -13.45 -16.78 15.16
C ASP A 139 -14.88 -16.92 15.69
N THR A 140 -15.10 -17.88 16.59
CA THR A 140 -16.34 -17.91 17.38
C THR A 140 -16.30 -16.80 18.43
N GLN A 141 -17.22 -15.83 18.34
CA GLN A 141 -17.30 -14.71 19.29
C GLN A 141 -18.71 -14.53 19.86
N THR A 142 -18.81 -14.26 21.16
CA THR A 142 -20.08 -13.98 21.85
C THR A 142 -20.36 -12.48 21.89
N LEU A 143 -21.51 -12.06 21.35
CA LEU A 143 -21.91 -10.65 21.27
C LEU A 143 -22.88 -10.27 22.41
N THR A 144 -22.35 -9.83 23.55
CA THR A 144 -23.15 -9.35 24.70
C THR A 144 -23.48 -7.86 24.57
N ASN A 145 -24.64 -7.42 25.09
CA ASN A 145 -25.11 -6.03 25.10
C ASN A 145 -25.19 -5.38 23.70
N LYS A 146 -25.34 -6.17 22.63
CA LYS A 146 -25.56 -5.67 21.27
C LYS A 146 -27.05 -5.69 20.93
N ARG A 147 -27.56 -4.58 20.41
CA ARG A 147 -28.87 -4.54 19.74
C ARG A 147 -28.68 -5.03 18.30
N ILE A 148 -29.45 -6.03 17.90
CA ILE A 148 -29.62 -6.40 16.49
C ILE A 148 -30.86 -5.67 15.96
N ASN A 149 -30.69 -4.90 14.89
CA ASN A 149 -31.80 -4.27 14.19
C ASN A 149 -32.19 -5.15 12.99
N PRO A 150 -33.42 -5.69 12.93
CA PRO A 150 -33.88 -6.44 11.77
C PRO A 150 -33.86 -5.59 10.49
N ARG A 151 -33.49 -6.19 9.37
CA ARG A 151 -33.52 -5.60 8.04
C ARG A 151 -34.95 -5.71 7.51
N VAL A 152 -35.62 -4.58 7.27
CA VAL A 152 -37.05 -4.55 6.94
C VAL A 152 -37.28 -4.05 5.53
N SER A 153 -37.94 -4.86 4.70
CA SER A 153 -38.60 -4.39 3.48
C SER A 153 -40.01 -3.93 3.82
N SER A 154 -40.46 -2.80 3.26
CA SER A 154 -41.80 -2.26 3.52
C SER A 154 -42.39 -1.65 2.25
N THR A 155 -43.54 -2.17 1.84
CA THR A 155 -44.35 -1.65 0.74
C THR A 155 -45.81 -1.51 1.17
N THR A 156 -46.62 -0.83 0.37
CA THR A 156 -48.05 -0.64 0.69
C THR A 156 -48.85 -1.93 0.46
N THR A 157 -48.72 -2.53 -0.72
CA THR A 157 -49.43 -3.72 -1.16
C THR A 157 -48.58 -4.50 -2.16
N ALA A 158 -48.79 -5.81 -2.29
CA ALA A 158 -48.17 -6.62 -3.34
C ALA A 158 -49.08 -7.79 -3.77
N ALA A 159 -49.15 -8.06 -5.08
CA ALA A 159 -49.83 -9.27 -5.58
C ALA A 159 -48.97 -10.53 -5.42
N SER A 160 -47.64 -10.38 -5.40
CA SER A 160 -46.67 -11.45 -5.27
C SER A 160 -45.39 -10.94 -4.59
N VAL A 161 -44.72 -11.80 -3.84
CA VAL A 161 -43.54 -11.49 -3.03
C VAL A 161 -42.54 -12.63 -3.16
N THR A 162 -41.31 -12.33 -3.58
CA THR A 162 -40.17 -13.25 -3.52
C THR A 162 -39.18 -12.72 -2.48
N PRO A 163 -39.13 -13.29 -1.26
CA PRO A 163 -38.25 -12.78 -0.21
C PRO A 163 -36.77 -13.07 -0.50
N ASP A 164 -35.91 -12.06 -0.50
CA ASP A 164 -34.46 -12.22 -0.43
C ASP A 164 -34.00 -12.14 1.03
N ILE A 165 -33.66 -13.29 1.60
CA ILE A 165 -33.22 -13.43 3.00
C ILE A 165 -31.79 -12.92 3.23
N SER A 166 -31.03 -12.73 2.15
CA SER A 166 -29.69 -12.12 2.21
C SER A 166 -29.79 -10.61 2.44
N SER A 167 -30.89 -9.99 1.99
CA SER A 167 -31.15 -8.54 2.14
C SER A 167 -32.07 -8.20 3.31
N TYR A 168 -33.09 -9.01 3.60
CA TYR A 168 -34.14 -8.66 4.58
C TYR A 168 -34.55 -9.82 5.49
N ASP A 169 -34.82 -9.50 6.76
CA ASP A 169 -35.34 -10.42 7.79
C ASP A 169 -36.88 -10.34 7.90
N GLN A 170 -37.46 -9.20 7.52
CA GLN A 170 -38.90 -8.94 7.62
C GLN A 170 -39.46 -8.23 6.39
N TYR A 171 -40.65 -8.65 5.94
CA TYR A 171 -41.41 -8.07 4.84
C TYR A 171 -42.73 -7.49 5.34
N CYS A 172 -42.94 -6.18 5.13
CA CYS A 172 -44.13 -5.45 5.58
C CYS A 172 -45.00 -5.00 4.40
N PHE A 173 -46.30 -5.24 4.52
CA PHE A 173 -47.34 -4.77 3.60
C PHE A 173 -48.35 -3.96 4.41
N THR A 174 -48.26 -2.63 4.32
CA THR A 174 -48.87 -1.71 5.30
C THR A 174 -50.35 -1.44 5.06
N ALA A 175 -50.85 -1.70 3.84
CA ALA A 175 -52.25 -1.59 3.45
C ALA A 175 -52.53 -2.52 2.25
N GLN A 176 -52.49 -3.83 2.51
CA GLN A 176 -52.70 -4.87 1.50
C GLN A 176 -54.12 -4.82 0.95
N ALA A 177 -54.23 -4.61 -0.36
CA ALA A 177 -55.48 -4.33 -1.09
C ALA A 177 -55.73 -5.31 -2.27
N SER A 178 -55.07 -6.48 -2.24
CA SER A 178 -55.26 -7.56 -3.21
C SER A 178 -54.95 -8.90 -2.55
N ASN A 179 -55.30 -10.00 -3.24
CA ASN A 179 -54.70 -11.31 -2.98
C ASN A 179 -53.15 -11.21 -3.04
N ILE A 180 -52.46 -12.07 -2.29
CA ILE A 180 -51.00 -12.07 -2.19
C ILE A 180 -50.44 -13.48 -2.33
N THR A 181 -49.37 -13.63 -3.11
CA THR A 181 -48.64 -14.88 -3.25
C THR A 181 -47.24 -14.76 -2.65
N PHE A 182 -46.93 -15.56 -1.64
CA PHE A 182 -45.58 -15.69 -1.09
C PHE A 182 -44.84 -16.78 -1.86
N ASN A 183 -43.91 -16.36 -2.73
CA ASN A 183 -43.05 -17.24 -3.52
C ASN A 183 -41.94 -17.83 -2.62
N ALA A 184 -41.25 -18.85 -3.14
CA ALA A 184 -40.05 -19.38 -2.48
C ALA A 184 -39.02 -18.26 -2.24
N PRO A 185 -38.41 -18.15 -1.05
CA PRO A 185 -37.35 -17.18 -0.80
C PRO A 185 -36.09 -17.45 -1.65
N THR A 186 -35.41 -16.38 -2.05
CA THR A 186 -34.07 -16.40 -2.67
C THR A 186 -32.99 -16.21 -1.61
N GLY A 187 -31.78 -16.65 -1.94
CA GLY A 187 -30.64 -16.74 -1.02
C GLY A 187 -30.29 -18.20 -0.70
N THR A 188 -29.33 -18.40 0.21
CA THR A 188 -28.98 -19.73 0.73
C THR A 188 -29.37 -19.78 2.21
N PRO A 189 -30.56 -20.29 2.56
CA PRO A 189 -30.96 -20.39 3.96
C PRO A 189 -30.12 -21.43 4.71
N VAL A 190 -29.76 -21.12 5.95
CA VAL A 190 -29.18 -22.06 6.90
C VAL A 190 -30.18 -22.38 8.00
N ASP A 191 -29.95 -23.49 8.72
CA ASP A 191 -30.88 -23.93 9.77
C ASP A 191 -31.12 -22.84 10.83
N GLY A 192 -32.37 -22.68 11.25
CA GLY A 192 -32.76 -21.66 12.23
C GLY A 192 -32.82 -20.21 11.72
N ASN A 193 -32.57 -19.96 10.42
CA ASN A 193 -32.87 -18.67 9.78
C ASN A 193 -34.33 -18.29 10.03
N LYS A 194 -34.60 -17.00 10.25
CA LYS A 194 -35.95 -16.49 10.56
C LYS A 194 -36.42 -15.56 9.47
N LEU A 195 -37.70 -15.64 9.14
CA LEU A 195 -38.37 -14.77 8.17
C LEU A 195 -39.73 -14.36 8.74
N LEU A 196 -40.00 -13.06 8.74
CA LEU A 196 -41.26 -12.51 9.27
C LEU A 196 -42.04 -11.77 8.18
N PHE A 197 -43.28 -12.16 7.95
CA PHE A 197 -44.23 -11.35 7.20
C PHE A 197 -45.11 -10.55 8.15
N ARG A 198 -45.38 -9.29 7.79
CA ARG A 198 -46.31 -8.41 8.50
C ARG A 198 -47.28 -7.78 7.51
N VAL A 199 -48.53 -8.20 7.52
CA VAL A 199 -49.54 -7.85 6.50
C VAL A 199 -50.77 -7.22 7.14
N LYS A 200 -51.06 -5.95 6.83
CA LYS A 200 -52.29 -5.29 7.27
C LYS A 200 -53.30 -5.27 6.13
N GLY A 201 -54.39 -6.03 6.25
CA GLY A 201 -55.48 -6.04 5.27
C GLY A 201 -56.37 -4.79 5.38
N THR A 202 -56.79 -4.24 4.23
CA THR A 202 -57.56 -2.99 4.17
C THR A 202 -59.06 -3.17 4.44
N SER A 203 -59.79 -3.80 3.52
CA SER A 203 -61.27 -3.76 3.49
C SER A 203 -61.94 -5.01 2.89
N SER A 204 -61.19 -6.07 2.59
CA SER A 204 -61.74 -7.33 2.07
C SER A 204 -60.87 -8.52 2.45
N THR A 205 -61.48 -9.70 2.50
CA THR A 205 -60.82 -10.97 2.83
C THR A 205 -59.93 -11.41 1.67
N TRP A 206 -58.71 -10.90 1.61
CA TRP A 206 -57.75 -11.25 0.56
C TRP A 206 -57.19 -12.65 0.77
N THR A 207 -57.13 -13.43 -0.31
CA THR A 207 -56.53 -14.77 -0.33
C THR A 207 -55.01 -14.68 -0.21
N ILE A 208 -54.44 -15.58 0.59
CA ILE A 208 -53.01 -15.80 0.71
C ILE A 208 -52.67 -17.12 0.02
N THR A 209 -51.72 -17.09 -0.90
CA THR A 209 -51.17 -18.27 -1.56
C THR A 209 -49.72 -18.47 -1.11
N TRP A 210 -49.38 -19.66 -0.64
CA TRP A 210 -48.02 -20.01 -0.23
C TRP A 210 -47.39 -20.95 -1.27
N ASN A 211 -46.14 -20.67 -1.64
CA ASN A 211 -45.32 -21.62 -2.38
C ASN A 211 -45.01 -22.86 -1.52
N ALA A 212 -44.76 -24.00 -2.17
CA ALA A 212 -44.37 -25.25 -1.51
C ALA A 212 -43.04 -25.18 -0.71
N ALA A 213 -42.31 -24.08 -0.74
CA ALA A 213 -41.17 -23.79 0.14
C ALA A 213 -41.58 -23.51 1.61
N TYR A 214 -42.82 -23.08 1.84
CA TYR A 214 -43.39 -22.93 3.18
C TYR A 214 -44.20 -24.18 3.52
N GLN A 215 -44.15 -24.61 4.78
CA GLN A 215 -44.98 -25.71 5.26
C GLN A 215 -45.73 -25.36 6.54
N ALA A 216 -46.90 -25.98 6.68
CA ALA A 216 -47.59 -26.06 7.96
C ALA A 216 -46.79 -26.98 8.88
N ASN A 217 -46.61 -26.56 10.13
CA ASN A 217 -46.13 -27.42 11.21
C ASN A 217 -47.34 -27.71 12.12
N ASN A 218 -47.23 -27.52 13.44
CA ASN A 218 -48.38 -27.53 14.35
C ASN A 218 -49.37 -26.36 14.13
N ILE A 219 -49.10 -25.45 13.20
CA ILE A 219 -49.97 -24.35 12.79
C ILE A 219 -50.21 -24.44 11.28
N ALA A 220 -51.47 -24.42 10.86
CA ALA A 220 -51.86 -24.41 9.45
C ALA A 220 -51.48 -23.09 8.78
N LEU A 221 -50.99 -23.14 7.53
CA LEU A 221 -50.72 -21.97 6.71
C LEU A 221 -52.02 -21.16 6.47
N PRO A 222 -52.09 -19.88 6.87
CA PRO A 222 -53.29 -19.06 6.66
C PRO A 222 -53.59 -18.87 5.18
N THR A 223 -54.82 -19.12 4.76
CA THR A 223 -55.27 -18.97 3.36
C THR A 223 -55.97 -17.63 3.10
N SER A 224 -56.22 -16.84 4.14
CA SER A 224 -56.82 -15.51 4.05
C SER A 224 -56.27 -14.56 5.11
N LEU A 225 -56.25 -13.26 4.81
CA LEU A 225 -55.91 -12.23 5.78
C LEU A 225 -57.08 -11.95 6.73
N VAL A 226 -56.77 -11.73 8.01
CA VAL A 226 -57.68 -11.06 8.94
C VAL A 226 -57.68 -9.57 8.59
N ILE A 227 -58.86 -9.01 8.36
CA ILE A 227 -59.05 -7.60 7.97
C ILE A 227 -58.96 -6.66 9.18
N GLY A 228 -58.55 -5.41 8.95
CA GLY A 228 -58.50 -4.36 9.98
C GLY A 228 -57.35 -4.49 10.98
N THR A 229 -56.80 -5.69 11.16
CA THR A 229 -55.65 -5.99 12.03
C THR A 229 -54.34 -6.10 11.23
N THR A 230 -53.21 -6.14 11.95
CA THR A 230 -51.89 -6.39 11.36
C THR A 230 -51.53 -7.84 11.63
N ASN A 231 -51.61 -8.67 10.59
CA ASN A 231 -51.27 -10.09 10.65
C ASN A 231 -49.75 -10.26 10.69
N TYR A 232 -49.25 -11.17 11.52
CA TYR A 232 -47.85 -11.58 11.60
C TYR A 232 -47.73 -13.07 11.26
N TYR A 233 -46.84 -13.42 10.35
CA TYR A 233 -46.52 -14.80 10.01
C TYR A 233 -45.02 -15.03 10.21
N GLY A 234 -44.68 -15.72 11.31
CA GLY A 234 -43.30 -16.01 11.69
C GLY A 234 -42.88 -17.39 11.20
N PHE A 235 -41.81 -17.43 10.39
CA PHE A 235 -41.24 -18.65 9.84
C PHE A 235 -39.81 -18.89 10.34
N ILE A 236 -39.46 -20.15 10.50
CA ILE A 236 -38.09 -20.61 10.75
C ILE A 236 -37.70 -21.62 9.66
N TYR A 237 -36.52 -21.46 9.06
CA TYR A 237 -36.01 -22.45 8.11
C TYR A 237 -35.51 -23.70 8.84
N ASN A 238 -35.90 -24.84 8.32
CA ASN A 238 -35.57 -26.17 8.78
C ASN A 238 -34.75 -26.86 7.67
N ALA A 239 -33.46 -27.09 7.92
CA ALA A 239 -32.55 -27.64 6.91
C ALA A 239 -32.88 -29.09 6.55
N ASP A 240 -33.33 -29.89 7.51
CA ASP A 240 -33.66 -31.33 7.31
C ASP A 240 -34.80 -31.53 6.31
N THR A 241 -35.82 -30.66 6.36
CA THR A 241 -36.94 -30.69 5.39
C THR A 241 -36.68 -29.79 4.17
N SER A 242 -35.69 -28.89 4.27
CA SER A 242 -35.45 -27.79 3.34
C SER A 242 -36.67 -26.87 3.14
N LYS A 243 -37.43 -26.61 4.22
CA LYS A 243 -38.66 -25.79 4.22
C LYS A 243 -38.65 -24.70 5.28
N TRP A 244 -39.54 -23.74 5.10
CA TRP A 244 -39.87 -22.72 6.09
C TRP A 244 -41.08 -23.16 6.92
N ASP A 245 -40.82 -23.53 8.17
CA ASP A 245 -41.84 -23.94 9.14
C ASP A 245 -42.59 -22.72 9.67
N LEU A 246 -43.91 -22.70 9.55
CA LEU A 246 -44.75 -21.71 10.23
C LEU A 246 -44.77 -21.98 11.73
N VAL A 247 -44.24 -21.04 12.53
CA VAL A 247 -44.13 -21.17 13.99
C VAL A 247 -44.98 -20.16 14.76
N ALA A 248 -45.47 -19.10 14.12
CA ALA A 248 -46.33 -18.10 14.76
C ALA A 248 -47.31 -17.46 13.77
N VAL A 249 -48.56 -17.31 14.22
CA VAL A 249 -49.62 -16.51 13.57
C VAL A 249 -50.25 -15.63 14.65
N ALA A 250 -50.36 -14.32 14.39
CA ALA A 250 -50.97 -13.33 15.29
C ALA A 250 -51.57 -12.15 14.51
#